data_AF-A0AAV9LEZ8-F1
#
_entry.id   AF-A0AAV9LEZ8-F1
#
_cell.length_a   1.000
_cell.length_b   1.000
_cell.length_c   1.000
_cell.angle_alpha   90.00
_cell.angle_beta   90.00
_cell.angle_gamma   90.00
#
_symmetry.space_group_name_H-M   'P 1'
#
loop_
_entity.id
_entity.type
_entity.pdbx_description
1 polymer ?
#
loop_
_entity_poly.entity_id
_entity_poly.type
_entity_poly.pdbx_seq_one_letter_code
_entity_poly.pdbx_strand_id
1 'polypeptide(L)'
;MLFLTYVFLRLRKRKRKRKENVSQAVGSLIKCHEKISYYELEQATEGFNESNLLGNGNFRKVYKGILKDNTLLAAKVFNVQLEGAFKSFDTKCEMLRNLHHRNLTKVITTCSNLDFKALVLEYMFNGTLDKWLYSHNLFLDLFKRLDIMIDVAYAIVYLYNGCLNLVLHCDLNPSNVLQDQEMVGHVSDFGIANMLGAGEAFVQTRTITTIGYIDPSIKTFTTMNAEYGQDGIVSMSCVFIVSTS
;
A
#
# COMPACT_ATOMS: atom_id res chain seq x y z
N MET A 1 -14.20 17.94 -28.05
CA MET A 1 -13.98 16.87 -27.06
C MET A 1 -12.58 16.89 -26.43
N LEU A 2 -11.48 16.83 -27.21
CA LEU A 2 -10.10 16.78 -26.67
C LEU A 2 -9.66 18.01 -25.84
N PHE A 3 -10.19 19.20 -26.16
CA PHE A 3 -9.87 20.41 -25.39
C PHE A 3 -10.55 20.41 -24.01
N LEU A 4 -11.79 19.94 -23.93
CA LEU A 4 -12.53 19.82 -22.67
C LEU A 4 -11.91 18.75 -21.76
N THR A 5 -11.46 17.62 -22.33
CA THR A 5 -10.73 16.60 -21.56
C THR A 5 -9.37 17.11 -21.10
N TYR A 6 -8.62 17.86 -21.93
CA TYR A 6 -7.36 18.49 -21.53
C TYR A 6 -7.55 19.52 -20.39
N VAL A 7 -8.56 20.38 -20.51
CA VAL A 7 -8.91 21.37 -19.47
C VAL A 7 -9.36 20.67 -18.20
N PHE A 8 -10.19 19.62 -18.29
CA PHE A 8 -10.61 18.80 -17.17
C PHE A 8 -9.42 18.14 -16.46
N LEU A 9 -8.49 17.55 -17.21
CA LEU A 9 -7.25 16.98 -16.68
C LEU A 9 -6.35 18.04 -16.03
N ARG A 10 -6.25 19.26 -16.60
CA ARG A 10 -5.50 20.39 -15.99
C ARG A 10 -6.15 20.89 -14.71
N LEU A 11 -7.47 21.05 -14.68
CA LEU A 11 -8.22 21.48 -13.50
C LEU A 11 -8.14 20.41 -12.40
N ARG A 12 -8.21 19.12 -12.77
CA ARG A 12 -7.94 18.00 -11.86
C ARG A 12 -6.50 18.05 -11.33
N LYS A 13 -5.49 18.19 -12.20
CA LYS A 13 -4.07 18.35 -11.77
C LYS A 13 -3.88 19.53 -10.81
N ARG A 14 -4.52 20.69 -11.05
CA ARG A 14 -4.46 21.86 -10.15
C ARG A 14 -5.16 21.62 -8.81
N LYS A 15 -6.38 21.09 -8.79
CA LYS A 15 -7.09 20.71 -7.54
C LYS A 15 -6.28 19.68 -6.75
N ARG A 16 -5.67 18.73 -7.46
CA ARG A 16 -4.87 17.63 -6.93
C ARG A 16 -3.53 18.09 -6.34
N LYS A 17 -2.85 19.06 -6.98
CA LYS A 17 -1.64 19.72 -6.44
C LYS A 17 -1.94 20.58 -5.21
N ARG A 18 -3.10 21.22 -5.18
CA ARG A 18 -3.58 21.96 -3.99
C ARG A 18 -3.91 21.01 -2.83
N LYS A 19 -4.53 19.86 -3.11
CA LYS A 19 -4.74 18.80 -2.12
C LYS A 19 -3.42 18.19 -1.62
N GLU A 20 -2.45 17.90 -2.50
CA GLU A 20 -1.10 17.45 -2.10
C GLU A 20 -0.47 18.37 -1.06
N ASN A 21 -0.46 19.68 -1.31
CA ASN A 21 0.11 20.65 -0.38
C ASN A 21 -0.62 20.65 0.98
N VAL A 22 -1.94 20.42 0.98
CA VAL A 22 -2.74 20.33 2.21
C VAL A 22 -2.49 19.01 2.93
N SER A 23 -2.51 17.87 2.24
CA SER A 23 -2.21 16.54 2.80
C SER A 23 -0.78 16.45 3.32
N GLN A 24 0.17 17.15 2.70
CA GLN A 24 1.56 17.22 3.16
C GLN A 24 1.71 18.13 4.38
N ALA A 25 0.91 19.21 4.46
CA ALA A 25 0.82 20.05 5.66
C ALA A 25 0.11 19.33 6.84
N VAL A 26 -0.95 18.55 6.56
CA VAL A 26 -1.65 17.73 7.57
C VAL A 26 -0.83 16.49 7.96
N GLY A 27 -0.13 15.87 7.01
CA GLY A 27 0.83 14.79 7.26
C GLY A 27 2.04 15.22 8.09
N SER A 28 2.37 16.53 8.09
CA SER A 28 3.34 17.17 8.97
C SER A 28 2.80 17.42 10.39
N LEU A 29 1.48 17.36 10.62
CA LEU A 29 0.86 17.47 11.95
C LEU A 29 0.76 16.12 12.67
N ILE A 30 0.91 15.00 11.96
CA ILE A 30 1.08 13.68 12.59
C ILE A 30 2.48 13.69 13.21
N LYS A 31 2.52 13.81 14.53
CA LYS A 31 3.73 13.74 15.35
C LYS A 31 4.55 12.52 14.93
N CYS A 32 5.83 12.70 14.66
CA CYS A 32 6.73 11.57 14.42
C CYS A 32 6.86 10.84 15.76
N HIS A 33 6.10 9.76 15.95
CA HIS A 33 6.17 8.99 17.19
C HIS A 33 7.54 8.30 17.25
N GLU A 34 8.28 8.60 18.32
CA GLU A 34 9.31 7.69 18.83
C GLU A 34 8.67 6.29 18.98
N LYS A 35 9.44 5.22 18.73
CA LYS A 35 8.91 3.84 18.60
C LYS A 35 7.82 3.57 19.64
N ILE A 36 6.64 3.18 19.19
CA ILE A 36 5.53 2.89 20.11
C ILE A 36 5.83 1.63 20.90
N SER A 37 5.55 1.67 22.21
CA SER A 37 5.76 0.50 23.08
C SER A 37 4.69 -0.57 22.84
N TYR A 38 5.02 -1.82 23.17
CA TYR A 38 4.04 -2.92 23.12
C TYR A 38 2.81 -2.62 23.96
N TYR A 39 3.00 -2.15 25.20
CA TYR A 39 1.92 -1.83 26.12
C TYR A 39 0.99 -0.74 25.57
N GLU A 40 1.55 0.29 24.94
CA GLU A 40 0.75 1.35 24.32
C GLU A 40 -0.06 0.83 23.12
N LEU A 41 0.53 -0.03 22.29
CA LEU A 41 -0.17 -0.65 21.17
C LEU A 41 -1.24 -1.66 21.61
N GLU A 42 -0.98 -2.41 22.68
CA GLU A 42 -1.91 -3.33 23.31
C GLU A 42 -3.11 -2.55 23.85
N GLN A 43 -2.89 -1.47 24.60
CA GLN A 43 -3.97 -0.58 25.08
C GLN A 43 -4.77 0.00 23.92
N ALA A 44 -4.10 0.49 22.88
CA ALA A 44 -4.74 1.11 21.73
C ALA A 44 -5.64 0.14 20.96
N THR A 45 -5.33 -1.15 20.98
CA THR A 45 -6.08 -2.21 20.28
C THR A 45 -7.01 -3.00 21.21
N GLU A 46 -7.16 -2.56 22.46
CA GLU A 46 -7.93 -3.23 23.52
C GLU A 46 -7.49 -4.69 23.75
N GLY A 47 -6.18 -4.92 23.78
CA GLY A 47 -5.59 -6.24 23.92
C GLY A 47 -5.62 -7.07 22.63
N PHE A 48 -5.50 -6.42 21.47
CA PHE A 48 -5.65 -7.07 20.16
C PHE A 48 -7.00 -7.80 20.02
N ASN A 49 -8.06 -7.15 20.48
CA ASN A 49 -9.41 -7.71 20.51
C ASN A 49 -9.88 -8.10 19.09
N GLU A 50 -10.50 -9.27 18.94
CA GLU A 50 -11.02 -9.75 17.65
C GLU A 50 -12.13 -8.84 17.08
N SER A 51 -12.84 -8.07 17.92
CA SER A 51 -13.77 -7.02 17.45
C SER A 51 -13.08 -5.86 16.72
N ASN A 52 -11.79 -5.65 16.98
CA ASN A 52 -10.95 -4.67 16.31
C ASN A 52 -10.19 -5.26 15.11
N LEU A 53 -10.39 -6.54 14.77
CA LEU A 53 -9.72 -7.18 13.64
C LEU A 53 -10.22 -6.59 12.31
N LEU A 54 -9.30 -6.01 11.55
CA LEU A 54 -9.53 -5.46 10.22
C LEU A 54 -9.23 -6.48 9.11
N GLY A 55 -8.28 -7.39 9.35
CA GLY A 55 -7.88 -8.39 8.38
C GLY A 55 -7.03 -9.49 8.98
N ASN A 56 -7.20 -10.70 8.46
CA ASN A 56 -6.48 -11.90 8.88
C ASN A 56 -5.84 -12.55 7.65
N GLY A 57 -4.52 -12.70 7.68
CA GLY A 57 -3.75 -13.40 6.65
C GLY A 57 -2.82 -14.42 7.28
N ASN A 58 -2.28 -15.32 6.45
CA ASN A 58 -1.50 -16.48 6.91
C ASN A 58 -0.35 -16.14 7.88
N PHE A 59 0.29 -14.98 7.71
CA PHE A 59 1.44 -14.55 8.49
C PHE A 59 1.26 -13.19 9.18
N ARG A 60 0.04 -12.64 9.13
CA ARG A 60 -0.24 -11.30 9.67
C ARG A 60 -1.69 -11.14 10.10
N LYS A 61 -1.89 -10.41 11.19
CA LYS A 61 -3.19 -9.87 11.57
C LYS A 61 -3.13 -8.35 11.58
N VAL A 62 -4.22 -7.70 11.21
CA VAL A 62 -4.32 -6.24 11.20
C VAL A 62 -5.44 -5.83 12.13
N TYR A 63 -5.13 -5.02 13.14
CA TYR A 63 -6.10 -4.54 14.12
C TYR A 63 -6.28 -3.03 14.00
N LYS A 64 -7.51 -2.56 14.22
CA LYS A 64 -7.81 -1.16 14.46
C LYS A 64 -7.33 -0.80 15.87
N GLY A 65 -6.79 0.40 16.02
CA GLY A 65 -6.50 0.95 17.34
C GLY A 65 -6.68 2.45 17.43
N ILE A 66 -6.78 2.94 18.65
CA ILE A 66 -6.89 4.37 18.98
C ILE A 66 -5.85 4.68 20.07
N LEU A 67 -4.90 5.56 19.76
CA LEU A 67 -3.91 6.03 20.74
C LEU A 67 -4.55 6.98 21.75
N LYS A 68 -3.84 7.25 22.86
CA LYS A 68 -4.29 8.16 23.93
C LYS A 68 -4.56 9.59 23.45
N ASP A 69 -3.91 10.01 22.38
CA ASP A 69 -4.14 11.31 21.73
C ASP A 69 -5.28 11.29 20.69
N ASN A 70 -6.07 10.21 20.65
CA ASN A 70 -7.15 9.93 19.70
C ASN A 70 -6.70 9.68 18.25
N THR A 71 -5.41 9.45 18.02
CA THR A 71 -4.93 9.04 16.70
C THR A 71 -5.42 7.62 16.37
N LEU A 72 -6.20 7.50 15.30
CA LEU A 72 -6.61 6.21 14.74
C LEU A 72 -5.46 5.56 13.97
N LEU A 73 -5.25 4.27 14.19
CA LEU A 73 -4.20 3.49 13.54
C LEU A 73 -4.68 2.11 13.08
N ALA A 74 -3.89 1.52 12.18
CA ALA A 74 -3.94 0.11 11.85
C ALA A 74 -2.63 -0.57 12.32
N ALA A 75 -2.75 -1.48 13.28
CA ALA A 75 -1.66 -2.27 13.82
C ALA A 75 -1.52 -3.57 13.03
N LYS A 76 -0.53 -3.66 12.13
CA LYS A 76 -0.22 -4.88 11.39
C LYS A 76 0.79 -5.70 12.17
N VAL A 77 0.30 -6.73 12.84
CA VAL A 77 1.06 -7.66 13.68
C VAL A 77 1.51 -8.84 12.83
N PHE A 78 2.80 -9.16 12.86
CA PHE A 78 3.39 -10.28 12.13
C PHE A 78 3.55 -11.49 13.04
N ASN A 79 3.33 -12.70 12.50
CA ASN A 79 3.60 -13.93 13.24
C ASN A 79 5.13 -14.19 13.24
N VAL A 80 5.75 -14.15 14.43
CA VAL A 80 7.22 -14.12 14.63
C VAL A 80 7.87 -15.52 14.59
N GLN A 81 7.12 -16.59 14.30
CA GLN A 81 7.65 -17.97 14.23
C GLN A 81 8.79 -18.21 13.19
N LEU A 82 9.15 -17.21 12.39
CA LEU A 82 10.29 -17.26 11.48
C LEU A 82 11.50 -16.52 12.07
N GLU A 83 12.23 -17.21 12.96
CA GLU A 83 13.43 -16.74 13.67
C GLU A 83 14.57 -16.21 12.74
N GLY A 84 14.51 -16.49 11.43
CA GLY A 84 15.45 -15.99 10.42
C GLY A 84 15.00 -14.73 9.65
N ALA A 85 13.70 -14.46 9.53
CA ALA A 85 13.17 -13.45 8.61
C ALA A 85 13.34 -12.00 9.12
N PHE A 86 13.46 -11.82 10.43
CA PHE A 86 13.31 -10.51 11.06
C PHE A 86 14.62 -9.86 11.55
N LYS A 87 15.80 -10.44 11.27
CA LYS A 87 17.11 -9.81 11.60
C LYS A 87 17.27 -8.41 11.00
N SER A 88 16.55 -8.11 9.92
CA SER A 88 16.54 -6.80 9.24
C SER A 88 15.23 -6.02 9.39
N PHE A 89 14.31 -6.46 10.27
CA PHE A 89 12.97 -5.88 10.37
C PHE A 89 13.01 -4.40 10.70
N ASP A 90 13.76 -4.01 11.74
CA ASP A 90 13.82 -2.62 12.20
C ASP A 90 14.41 -1.70 11.12
N THR A 91 15.53 -2.10 10.49
CA THR A 91 16.15 -1.34 9.39
C THR A 91 15.22 -1.18 8.20
N LYS A 92 14.54 -2.25 7.78
CA LYS A 92 13.61 -2.17 6.65
C LYS A 92 12.36 -1.35 7.01
N CYS A 93 11.89 -1.40 8.25
CA CYS A 93 10.77 -0.57 8.70
C CYS A 93 11.13 0.90 8.70
N GLU A 94 12.36 1.24 9.08
CA GLU A 94 12.85 2.61 8.98
C GLU A 94 12.88 3.10 7.52
N MET A 95 13.28 2.25 6.58
CA MET A 95 13.17 2.56 5.15
C MET A 95 11.73 2.81 4.73
N LEU A 96 10.77 1.95 5.12
CA LEU A 96 9.35 2.15 4.80
C LEU A 96 8.79 3.43 5.42
N ARG A 97 9.20 3.76 6.65
CA ARG A 97 8.80 5.00 7.34
C ARG A 97 9.29 6.25 6.61
N ASN A 98 10.39 6.16 5.87
CA ASN A 98 10.91 7.27 5.09
C ASN A 98 10.20 7.46 3.74
N LEU A 99 9.37 6.51 3.30
CA LEU A 99 8.57 6.63 2.09
C LEU A 99 7.34 7.50 2.34
N HIS A 100 7.29 8.64 1.66
CA HIS A 100 6.24 9.65 1.84
C HIS A 100 5.62 10.02 0.51
N HIS A 101 4.41 9.51 0.26
CA HIS A 101 3.64 9.83 -0.93
C HIS A 101 2.15 9.76 -0.60
N ARG A 102 1.36 10.69 -1.14
CA ARG A 102 -0.09 10.81 -0.86
C ARG A 102 -0.96 9.62 -1.31
N ASN A 103 -0.38 8.68 -2.06
CA ASN A 103 -1.04 7.47 -2.53
C ASN A 103 -0.32 6.21 -2.04
N LEU A 104 0.53 6.34 -1.02
CA LEU A 104 1.08 5.23 -0.27
C LEU A 104 0.51 5.28 1.14
N THR A 105 0.19 4.11 1.69
CA THR A 105 -0.22 4.01 3.09
C THR A 105 0.93 4.47 3.98
N LYS A 106 0.69 5.50 4.81
CA LYS A 106 1.72 6.05 5.68
C LYS A 106 2.06 5.08 6.80
N VAL A 107 3.35 4.77 6.93
CA VAL A 107 3.89 4.11 8.13
C VAL A 107 4.12 5.19 9.18
N ILE A 108 3.40 5.10 10.30
CA ILE A 108 3.53 6.05 11.42
C ILE A 108 4.78 5.70 12.22
N THR A 109 4.86 4.45 12.68
CA THR A 109 5.92 3.97 13.55
C THR A 109 5.95 2.44 13.57
N THR A 110 6.82 1.85 14.37
CA THR A 110 6.91 0.40 14.58
C THR A 110 6.86 0.06 16.06
N CYS A 111 6.38 -1.14 16.35
CA CYS A 111 6.46 -1.77 17.65
C CYS A 111 7.23 -3.08 17.50
N SER A 112 8.41 -3.19 18.10
CA SER A 112 9.22 -4.40 18.02
C SER A 112 9.88 -4.74 19.35
N ASN A 113 9.78 -6.00 19.76
CA ASN A 113 10.57 -6.63 20.82
C ASN A 113 11.08 -8.01 20.32
N LEU A 114 11.55 -8.89 21.20
CA LEU A 114 12.06 -10.22 20.79
C LEU A 114 10.98 -11.08 20.13
N ASP A 115 9.78 -11.15 20.72
CA ASP A 115 8.72 -12.09 20.33
C ASP A 115 7.55 -11.42 19.59
N PHE A 116 7.61 -10.10 19.41
CA PHE A 116 6.54 -9.30 18.83
C PHE A 116 7.09 -8.31 17.82
N LYS A 117 6.49 -8.31 16.63
CA LYS A 117 6.79 -7.35 15.55
C LYS A 117 5.47 -6.82 14.99
N ALA A 118 5.33 -5.50 14.95
CA ALA A 118 4.21 -4.85 14.31
C ALA A 118 4.62 -3.56 13.59
N LEU A 119 3.96 -3.32 12.47
CA LEU A 119 3.98 -2.05 11.74
C LEU A 119 2.74 -1.26 12.10
N VAL A 120 2.90 0.00 12.50
CA VAL A 120 1.78 0.88 12.82
C VAL A 120 1.57 1.84 11.66
N LEU A 121 0.41 1.74 11.02
CA LEU A 121 0.05 2.49 9.83
C LEU A 121 -1.11 3.44 10.13
N GLU A 122 -1.26 4.45 9.29
CA GLU A 122 -2.46 5.27 9.26
C GLU A 122 -3.69 4.42 8.96
N TYR A 123 -4.79 4.70 9.67
CA TYR A 123 -6.05 3.98 9.49
C TYR A 123 -6.80 4.45 8.23
N MET A 124 -7.19 3.49 7.39
CA MET A 124 -7.91 3.75 6.15
C MET A 124 -9.41 3.51 6.36
N PHE A 125 -10.17 4.60 6.49
CA PHE A 125 -11.58 4.59 6.89
C PHE A 125 -12.50 3.77 5.98
N ASN A 126 -12.24 3.80 4.68
CA ASN A 126 -13.09 3.15 3.69
C ASN A 126 -12.61 1.73 3.35
N GLY A 127 -11.56 1.23 4.00
CA GLY A 127 -11.08 -0.13 3.86
C GLY A 127 -10.35 -0.37 2.54
N THR A 128 -10.51 -1.56 1.99
CA THR A 128 -9.80 -2.10 0.82
C THR A 128 -10.64 -2.00 -0.47
N LEU A 129 -9.98 -1.86 -1.63
CA LEU A 129 -10.65 -1.69 -2.92
C LEU A 129 -11.46 -2.93 -3.31
N ASP A 130 -10.99 -4.12 -2.95
CA ASP A 130 -11.72 -5.38 -3.16
C ASP A 130 -13.14 -5.33 -2.56
N LYS A 131 -13.29 -4.75 -1.37
CA LYS A 131 -14.58 -4.57 -0.70
C LYS A 131 -15.52 -3.71 -1.55
N TRP A 132 -14.99 -2.67 -2.19
CA TRP A 132 -15.78 -1.78 -3.05
C TRP A 132 -16.07 -2.35 -4.45
N LEU A 133 -15.25 -3.29 -4.92
CA LEU A 133 -15.43 -3.91 -6.23
C LEU A 133 -16.33 -5.16 -6.18
N TYR A 134 -16.29 -5.90 -5.07
CA TYR A 134 -16.92 -7.23 -5.00
C TYR A 134 -18.02 -7.37 -3.94
N SER A 135 -18.27 -6.36 -3.10
CA SER A 135 -19.40 -6.41 -2.16
C SER A 135 -20.70 -6.01 -2.83
N HIS A 136 -21.78 -6.74 -2.58
CA HIS A 136 -23.11 -6.46 -3.13
C HIS A 136 -23.72 -5.11 -2.73
N ASN A 137 -23.20 -4.48 -1.67
CA ASN A 137 -23.78 -3.25 -1.10
C ASN A 137 -22.94 -1.99 -1.37
N LEU A 138 -21.77 -2.13 -2.01
CA LEU A 138 -20.86 -1.02 -2.28
C LEU A 138 -20.62 -0.94 -3.78
N PHE A 139 -20.61 0.28 -4.31
CA PHE A 139 -20.46 0.51 -5.73
C PHE A 139 -19.51 1.68 -5.98
N LEU A 140 -18.60 1.48 -6.94
CA LEU A 140 -17.77 2.55 -7.49
C LEU A 140 -18.22 2.85 -8.90
N ASP A 141 -18.58 4.11 -9.14
CA ASP A 141 -18.79 4.60 -10.50
C ASP A 141 -17.47 4.61 -11.30
N LEU A 142 -17.60 4.73 -12.62
CA LEU A 142 -16.46 4.73 -13.53
C LEU A 142 -15.46 5.86 -13.23
N PHE A 143 -15.93 7.04 -12.84
CA PHE A 143 -15.05 8.17 -12.56
C PHE A 143 -14.22 7.94 -11.30
N LYS A 144 -14.81 7.36 -10.26
CA LYS A 144 -14.12 6.95 -9.03
C LYS A 144 -13.10 5.86 -9.29
N ARG A 145 -13.45 4.84 -10.09
CA ARG A 145 -12.51 3.79 -10.50
C ARG A 145 -11.30 4.39 -11.23
N LEU A 146 -11.54 5.31 -12.17
CA LEU A 146 -10.47 6.02 -12.88
C LEU A 146 -9.61 6.88 -11.93
N ASP A 147 -10.22 7.58 -10.98
CA ASP A 147 -9.47 8.37 -10.00
C ASP A 147 -8.55 7.49 -9.14
N ILE A 148 -9.05 6.33 -8.68
CA ILE A 148 -8.28 5.33 -7.92
C ILE A 148 -7.16 4.73 -8.76
N MET A 149 -7.38 4.43 -10.04
CA MET A 149 -6.31 3.96 -10.93
C MET A 149 -5.19 4.99 -11.06
N ILE A 150 -5.54 6.27 -11.20
CA ILE A 150 -4.55 7.33 -11.30
C ILE A 150 -3.79 7.46 -9.98
N ASP A 151 -4.46 7.35 -8.83
CA ASP A 151 -3.83 7.27 -7.50
C ASP A 151 -2.79 6.13 -7.42
N VAL A 152 -3.18 4.91 -7.79
CA VAL A 152 -2.28 3.74 -7.81
C VAL A 152 -1.10 3.99 -8.75
N ALA A 153 -1.34 4.53 -9.94
CA ALA A 153 -0.28 4.82 -10.90
C ALA A 153 0.77 5.81 -10.34
N TYR A 154 0.35 6.86 -9.63
CA TYR A 154 1.30 7.78 -8.99
C TYR A 154 2.10 7.11 -7.89
N ALA A 155 1.49 6.25 -7.08
CA ALA A 155 2.19 5.50 -6.05
C ALA A 155 3.30 4.61 -6.63
N ILE A 156 2.99 3.88 -7.72
CA ILE A 156 3.95 3.01 -8.39
C ILE A 156 5.07 3.79 -9.05
N VAL A 157 4.76 4.90 -9.72
CA VAL A 157 5.77 5.80 -10.30
C VAL A 157 6.72 6.34 -9.21
N TYR A 158 6.18 6.69 -8.04
CA TYR A 158 6.99 7.15 -6.91
C TYR A 158 7.93 6.05 -6.39
N LEU A 159 7.41 4.83 -6.16
CA LEU A 159 8.22 3.70 -5.70
C LEU A 159 9.33 3.34 -6.69
N TYR A 160 9.05 3.45 -7.99
CA TYR A 160 10.01 3.14 -9.06
C TYR A 160 11.11 4.20 -9.20
N ASN A 161 10.75 5.49 -9.19
CA ASN A 161 11.70 6.58 -9.46
C ASN A 161 12.42 7.11 -8.21
N GLY A 162 11.82 6.97 -7.03
CA GLY A 162 12.27 7.64 -5.81
C GLY A 162 13.23 6.82 -4.94
N CYS A 163 13.40 5.53 -5.18
CA CYS A 163 14.10 4.63 -4.26
C CYS A 163 15.32 3.99 -4.92
N LEU A 164 16.52 4.31 -4.40
CA LEU A 164 17.80 3.73 -4.82
C LEU A 164 17.94 2.21 -4.55
N ASN A 165 16.94 1.59 -3.93
CA ASN A 165 16.79 0.14 -3.81
C ASN A 165 15.34 -0.20 -4.16
N LEU A 166 15.16 -0.78 -5.34
CA LEU A 166 13.89 -1.09 -6.00
C LEU A 166 12.89 -1.77 -5.05
N VAL A 167 11.99 -0.99 -4.43
CA VAL A 167 10.86 -1.54 -3.68
C VAL A 167 9.82 -2.00 -4.70
N LEU A 168 10.06 -3.17 -5.30
CA LEU A 168 9.02 -3.87 -6.04
C LEU A 168 7.91 -4.24 -5.05
N HIS A 169 6.69 -3.79 -5.32
CA HIS A 169 5.54 -4.16 -4.52
C HIS A 169 5.27 -5.68 -4.60
N CYS A 170 5.50 -6.28 -5.77
CA CYS A 170 5.33 -7.71 -6.11
C CYS A 170 3.93 -8.32 -5.90
N ASP A 171 3.06 -7.68 -5.13
CA ASP A 171 1.72 -8.16 -4.79
C ASP A 171 0.63 -7.09 -5.01
N LEU A 172 0.70 -6.31 -6.09
CA LEU A 172 -0.30 -5.25 -6.31
C LEU A 172 -1.63 -5.85 -6.79
N ASN A 173 -2.63 -5.80 -5.93
CA ASN A 173 -3.99 -6.31 -6.16
C ASN A 173 -5.02 -5.40 -5.43
N PRO A 174 -6.34 -5.56 -5.66
CA PRO A 174 -7.34 -4.70 -5.01
C PRO A 174 -7.38 -4.77 -3.47
N SER A 175 -6.96 -5.87 -2.83
CA SER A 175 -6.90 -5.93 -1.36
C SER A 175 -5.72 -5.15 -0.78
N ASN A 176 -4.73 -4.82 -1.62
CA ASN A 176 -3.58 -3.97 -1.28
C ASN A 176 -3.75 -2.50 -1.72
N VAL A 177 -4.96 -2.08 -2.11
CA VAL A 177 -5.30 -0.68 -2.36
C VAL A 177 -6.36 -0.25 -1.35
N LEU A 178 -5.97 0.60 -0.42
CA LEU A 178 -6.83 1.12 0.64
C LEU A 178 -7.46 2.47 0.27
N GLN A 179 -8.62 2.78 0.83
CA GLN A 179 -9.32 4.06 0.64
C GLN A 179 -9.33 4.86 1.95
N ASP A 180 -8.84 6.09 1.89
CA ASP A 180 -8.97 7.04 3.00
C ASP A 180 -10.40 7.61 3.10
N GLN A 181 -10.62 8.51 4.05
CA GLN A 181 -11.92 9.15 4.29
C GLN A 181 -12.47 9.91 3.07
N GLU A 182 -11.61 10.40 2.18
CA GLU A 182 -12.00 11.13 0.97
C GLU A 182 -12.16 10.23 -0.28
N MET A 183 -12.05 8.91 -0.10
CA MET A 183 -12.03 7.91 -1.19
C MET A 183 -10.86 8.08 -2.15
N VAL A 184 -9.70 8.53 -1.64
CA VAL A 184 -8.43 8.53 -2.37
C VAL A 184 -7.77 7.16 -2.21
N GLY A 185 -7.17 6.64 -3.29
CA GLY A 185 -6.48 5.36 -3.28
C GLY A 185 -5.07 5.44 -2.67
N HIS A 186 -4.76 4.50 -1.77
CA HIS A 186 -3.48 4.35 -1.11
C HIS A 186 -2.97 2.92 -1.27
N VAL A 187 -1.83 2.75 -1.93
CA VAL A 187 -1.18 1.43 -2.05
C VAL A 187 -0.58 1.05 -0.69
N SER A 188 -0.92 -0.13 -0.18
CA SER A 188 -0.39 -0.72 1.07
C SER A 188 0.61 -1.83 0.76
N ASP A 189 1.14 -2.53 1.77
CA ASP A 189 1.95 -3.76 1.62
C ASP A 189 3.21 -3.70 0.74
N PHE A 190 3.62 -2.49 0.32
CA PHE A 190 4.88 -2.27 -0.39
C PHE A 190 6.07 -2.64 0.50
N GLY A 191 7.03 -3.39 -0.06
CA GLY A 191 8.27 -3.77 0.62
C GLY A 191 8.14 -4.83 1.72
N ILE A 192 6.93 -5.29 2.07
CA ILE A 192 6.73 -6.34 3.10
C ILE A 192 7.29 -7.68 2.65
N ALA A 193 7.18 -8.04 1.38
CA ALA A 193 7.80 -9.26 0.84
C ALA A 193 9.34 -9.24 1.01
N ASN A 194 9.96 -8.08 0.79
CA ASN A 194 11.38 -7.89 1.06
C ASN A 194 11.68 -7.98 2.57
N MET A 195 10.81 -7.46 3.44
CA MET A 195 10.95 -7.57 4.91
C MET A 195 10.97 -8.99 5.42
N LEU A 196 10.12 -9.87 4.89
CA LEU A 196 9.97 -11.25 5.36
C LEU A 196 11.02 -12.23 4.80
N GLY A 197 12.09 -11.72 4.17
CA GLY A 197 13.19 -12.55 3.66
C GLY A 197 12.88 -13.27 2.34
N ALA A 198 11.67 -13.14 1.79
CA ALA A 198 11.36 -13.65 0.46
C ALA A 198 12.16 -12.93 -0.65
N GLY A 199 12.72 -11.75 -0.35
CA GLY A 199 13.49 -10.93 -1.29
C GLY A 199 14.87 -11.45 -1.67
N GLU A 200 15.54 -12.29 -0.87
CA GLU A 200 16.90 -12.77 -1.25
C GLU A 200 16.89 -13.64 -2.52
N ALA A 201 15.79 -14.34 -2.80
CA ALA A 201 15.58 -15.05 -4.06
C ALA A 201 15.28 -14.11 -5.26
N PHE A 202 14.79 -12.88 -5.00
CA PHE A 202 14.37 -11.93 -6.04
C PHE A 202 15.47 -10.92 -6.44
N VAL A 203 16.56 -10.85 -5.68
CA VAL A 203 17.71 -9.97 -5.99
C VAL A 203 18.53 -10.52 -7.19
N GLN A 204 18.35 -11.79 -7.57
CA GLN A 204 18.98 -12.39 -8.75
C GLN A 204 17.96 -12.66 -9.86
N THR A 205 17.64 -11.67 -10.69
CA THR A 205 17.40 -11.90 -12.13
C THR A 205 17.35 -10.56 -12.88
N ARG A 206 18.52 -10.04 -13.24
CA ARG A 206 18.68 -9.07 -14.34
C ARG A 206 18.59 -9.79 -15.68
N THR A 207 17.48 -10.47 -15.96
CA THR A 207 17.32 -11.21 -17.22
C THR A 207 16.13 -10.64 -17.99
N ILE A 208 16.47 -9.88 -19.03
CA ILE A 208 15.59 -9.35 -20.06
C ILE A 208 14.90 -10.53 -20.75
N THR A 209 13.56 -10.61 -20.74
CA THR A 209 12.80 -11.52 -21.62
C THR A 209 11.45 -10.93 -22.06
N THR A 210 11.11 -11.24 -23.32
CA THR A 210 9.99 -10.72 -24.12
C THR A 210 8.71 -11.55 -23.95
N ILE A 211 7.55 -10.89 -24.15
CA ILE A 211 6.17 -11.36 -23.89
C ILE A 211 5.70 -12.47 -24.84
N GLY A 212 4.93 -13.43 -24.31
CA GLY A 212 3.95 -14.21 -25.08
C GLY A 212 3.54 -15.54 -24.46
N TYR A 213 2.34 -15.59 -23.88
CA TYR A 213 1.56 -16.79 -23.47
C TYR A 213 2.18 -17.73 -22.42
N ILE A 214 1.50 -17.97 -21.28
CA ILE A 214 1.85 -19.07 -20.37
C ILE A 214 0.63 -19.93 -20.03
N ASP A 215 0.87 -21.22 -20.29
CA ASP A 215 0.16 -22.44 -19.93
C ASP A 215 -0.39 -22.46 -18.49
N PRO A 216 -1.65 -22.89 -18.26
CA PRO A 216 -2.28 -22.93 -16.94
C PRO A 216 -1.61 -23.86 -15.90
N SER A 217 -0.61 -24.65 -16.29
CA SER A 217 0.13 -25.53 -15.38
C SER A 217 1.40 -24.92 -14.77
N ILE A 218 1.83 -23.72 -15.21
CA ILE A 218 3.09 -23.10 -14.76
C ILE A 218 2.82 -22.01 -13.72
N LYS A 219 3.10 -22.31 -12.45
CA LYS A 219 3.09 -21.35 -11.32
C LYS A 219 4.36 -20.48 -11.29
N THR A 220 4.58 -19.70 -12.34
CA THR A 220 5.67 -18.70 -12.38
C THR A 220 5.05 -17.31 -12.44
N PHE A 221 5.21 -16.55 -11.35
CA PHE A 221 4.66 -15.20 -11.20
C PHE A 221 5.25 -14.27 -12.25
N THR A 222 4.38 -13.65 -13.05
CA THR A 222 4.76 -12.75 -14.14
C THR A 222 5.40 -11.47 -13.61
N THR A 223 6.68 -11.28 -13.91
CA THR A 223 7.42 -10.02 -13.70
C THR A 223 6.85 -8.94 -14.63
N MET A 224 6.47 -7.78 -14.07
CA MET A 224 6.07 -6.62 -14.87
C MET A 224 7.29 -6.00 -15.56
N ASN A 225 7.35 -6.11 -16.89
CA ASN A 225 8.19 -5.24 -17.70
C ASN A 225 7.60 -3.81 -17.68
N ALA A 226 8.43 -2.84 -17.33
CA ALA A 226 8.18 -1.44 -17.62
C ALA A 226 8.83 -1.11 -18.97
N GLU A 227 8.09 -1.28 -20.06
CA GLU A 227 8.41 -0.61 -21.32
C GLU A 227 7.52 0.63 -21.42
N TYR A 228 8.11 1.82 -21.21
CA TYR A 228 7.64 3.02 -21.88
C TYR A 228 8.06 2.89 -23.36
N GLY A 229 7.35 2.04 -24.11
CA GLY A 229 7.32 2.03 -25.57
C GLY A 229 6.17 2.92 -26.06
N GLN A 230 6.31 3.52 -27.24
CA GLN A 230 5.44 4.56 -27.81
C GLN A 230 3.94 4.21 -27.97
N ASP A 231 3.47 3.04 -27.53
CA ASP A 231 2.11 2.54 -27.78
C ASP A 231 1.27 2.25 -26.51
N GLY A 232 1.47 2.99 -25.42
CA GLY A 232 0.42 3.22 -24.42
C GLY A 232 -0.17 1.98 -23.72
N ILE A 233 0.66 1.08 -23.20
CA ILE A 233 0.18 -0.08 -22.44
C ILE A 233 -0.06 0.29 -20.97
N VAL A 234 -1.33 0.17 -20.56
CA VAL A 234 -1.82 0.34 -19.19
C VAL A 234 -1.32 -0.83 -18.34
N SER A 235 -0.69 -0.55 -17.18
CA SER A 235 -0.27 -1.58 -16.21
C SER A 235 -1.39 -2.60 -15.98
N MET A 236 -1.10 -3.91 -16.01
CA MET A 236 -2.10 -4.97 -15.76
C MET A 236 -2.89 -4.75 -14.47
N SER A 237 -2.29 -4.13 -13.43
CA SER A 237 -2.99 -3.75 -12.20
C SER A 237 -4.08 -2.69 -12.40
N CYS A 238 -3.90 -1.79 -13.36
CA CYS A 238 -4.90 -0.80 -13.78
C CYS A 238 -6.01 -1.46 -14.62
N VAL A 239 -5.70 -2.52 -15.38
CA VAL A 239 -6.71 -3.28 -16.15
C VAL A 239 -7.72 -3.96 -15.21
N PHE A 240 -7.28 -4.52 -14.07
CA PHE A 240 -8.18 -5.15 -13.09
C PHE A 240 -9.21 -4.19 -12.47
N ILE A 241 -8.89 -2.91 -12.31
CA ILE A 241 -9.80 -1.92 -11.67
C ILE A 241 -10.94 -1.52 -12.62
N VAL A 242 -10.72 -1.60 -13.93
CA VAL A 242 -11.73 -1.24 -14.95
C VAL A 242 -12.57 -2.44 -15.40
N SER A 243 -11.99 -3.64 -15.47
CA SER A 243 -12.62 -4.80 -16.11
C SER A 243 -13.64 -5.56 -15.25
N THR A 244 -13.88 -5.16 -14.00
CA THR A 244 -14.90 -5.78 -13.15
C THR A 244 -16.27 -5.16 -13.40
N SER A 245 -16.97 -5.74 -14.38
CA SER A 245 -18.40 -5.55 -14.66
C SER A 245 -19.23 -6.68 -14.05
#